data_AF-A0A534CTU4-F1
#
_entry.id   AF-A0A534CTU4-F1
#
_cell.length_a   1.000
_cell.length_b   1.000
_cell.length_c   1.000
_cell.angle_alpha   90.00
_cell.angle_beta   90.00
_cell.angle_gamma   90.00
#
_symmetry.space_group_name_H-M   'P 1'
#
loop_
_entity.id
_entity.type
_entity.pdbx_description
1 polymer ?
#
loop_
_entity_poly.entity_id
_entity_poly.type
_entity_poly.pdbx_seq_one_letter_code
_entity_poly.pdbx_strand_id
1 'polypeptide(L)'
;PFLAQLFAAASYQLSWSIYVSDYSRYLPRDVGVRESFWWTYFGAFVGGAWMMLVGTVAAAAAPKLDVAAAMEHAADAVLPGLGRVLLVGALLGLVTISALNFYGASLTLLSCADTVKPLRCTAVKRLVSLAVAFVASNAIALSSSSNFVNRFEDLLAVLLYLFTPWTAINLVDFYLVRKGHYSIREIFNPGGMYGRWNWRGLTAYLVGFAVMIPFFSSGLYTGPIARALGGADIAMLVGLPVAAGVYLLVCRSIDLKLDAQRAAAADVGLEPGAPSAQTA
;
A
#
# COMPACT_ATOMS: atom_id res chain seq x y z
N PRO A 1 20.53 8.52 -10.92
CA PRO A 1 19.71 7.61 -11.74
C PRO A 1 19.32 6.29 -11.04
N PHE A 2 20.27 5.48 -10.52
CA PHE A 2 19.94 4.19 -9.90
C PHE A 2 19.01 4.29 -8.69
N LEU A 3 19.33 5.15 -7.71
CA LEU A 3 18.51 5.31 -6.51
C LEU A 3 17.08 5.75 -6.85
N ALA A 4 16.90 6.70 -7.76
CA ALA A 4 15.58 7.15 -8.20
C ALA A 4 14.74 5.99 -8.78
N GLN A 5 15.33 5.16 -9.65
CA GLN A 5 14.65 4.00 -10.22
C GLN A 5 14.35 2.91 -9.18
N LEU A 6 15.28 2.68 -8.25
CA LEU A 6 15.08 1.76 -7.12
C LEU A 6 13.90 2.18 -6.24
N PHE A 7 13.82 3.47 -5.89
CA PHE A 7 12.72 4.00 -5.08
C PHE A 7 11.41 4.08 -5.86
N ALA A 8 11.43 4.33 -7.17
CA ALA A 8 10.24 4.25 -8.00
C ALA A 8 9.65 2.82 -8.00
N ALA A 9 10.50 1.80 -8.18
CA ALA A 9 10.10 0.40 -8.08
C ALA A 9 9.61 0.03 -6.67
N ALA A 10 10.27 0.51 -5.62
CA ALA A 10 9.85 0.28 -4.23
C ALA A 10 8.50 0.94 -3.93
N SER A 11 8.27 2.16 -4.40
CA SER A 11 7.01 2.90 -4.24
C SER A 11 5.86 2.17 -4.90
N TYR A 12 6.09 1.63 -6.11
CA TYR A 12 5.12 0.81 -6.81
C TYR A 12 4.73 -0.41 -5.96
N GLN A 13 5.70 -1.17 -5.43
CA GLN A 13 5.40 -2.33 -4.59
C GLN A 13 4.73 -1.96 -3.25
N LEU A 14 5.09 -0.83 -2.65
CA LEU A 14 4.46 -0.35 -1.43
C LEU A 14 2.99 0.03 -1.65
N SER A 15 2.62 0.54 -2.82
CA SER A 15 1.22 0.81 -3.15
C SER A 15 0.36 -0.46 -3.11
N TRP A 16 0.95 -1.61 -3.45
CA TRP A 16 0.25 -2.90 -3.39
C TRP A 16 0.12 -3.48 -1.98
N SER A 17 0.90 -2.99 -1.02
CA SER A 17 0.93 -3.52 0.35
C SER A 17 -0.42 -3.43 1.07
N ILE A 18 -1.24 -2.44 0.73
CA ILE A 18 -2.56 -2.21 1.32
C ILE A 18 -3.54 -3.31 0.91
N TYR A 19 -3.39 -3.87 -0.30
CA TYR A 19 -4.26 -4.94 -0.78
C TYR A 19 -3.94 -6.30 -0.16
N VAL A 20 -2.77 -6.45 0.49
CA VAL A 20 -2.37 -7.73 1.10
C VAL A 20 -3.39 -8.17 2.15
N SER A 21 -3.93 -7.25 2.95
CA SER A 21 -4.96 -7.56 3.96
C SER A 21 -6.29 -7.99 3.34
N ASP A 22 -6.60 -7.54 2.12
CA ASP A 22 -7.86 -7.86 1.43
C ASP A 22 -7.86 -9.27 0.86
N TYR A 23 -6.68 -9.80 0.52
CA TYR A 23 -6.54 -11.18 0.04
C TYR A 23 -6.26 -12.15 1.18
N SER A 24 -5.46 -11.75 2.18
CA SER A 24 -5.10 -12.63 3.30
C SER A 24 -6.31 -13.06 4.15
N ARG A 25 -7.39 -12.28 4.19
CA ARG A 25 -8.65 -12.63 4.89
C ARG A 25 -9.34 -13.88 4.33
N TYR A 26 -9.04 -14.27 3.09
CA TYR A 26 -9.65 -15.42 2.43
C TYR A 26 -8.79 -16.68 2.54
N LEU A 27 -7.56 -16.57 3.08
CA LEU A 27 -6.70 -17.73 3.31
C LEU A 27 -7.19 -18.52 4.54
N PRO A 28 -7.16 -19.85 4.47
CA PRO A 28 -7.41 -20.67 5.64
C PRO A 28 -6.30 -20.50 6.69
N ARG A 29 -6.65 -20.74 7.95
CA ARG A 29 -5.84 -20.36 9.12
C ARG A 29 -4.61 -21.23 9.34
N ASP A 30 -4.58 -22.38 8.69
CA ASP A 30 -3.49 -23.34 8.68
C ASP A 30 -2.32 -22.87 7.80
N VAL A 31 -2.52 -21.88 6.93
CA VAL A 31 -1.46 -21.35 6.08
C VAL A 31 -0.48 -20.51 6.92
N GLY A 32 0.77 -20.96 6.97
CA GLY A 32 1.83 -20.28 7.72
C GLY A 32 2.24 -18.94 7.10
N VAL A 33 2.59 -17.98 7.94
CA VAL A 33 3.04 -16.62 7.55
C VAL A 33 4.18 -16.66 6.52
N ARG A 34 5.13 -17.60 6.69
CA ARG A 34 6.29 -17.75 5.81
C ARG A 34 5.91 -18.23 4.41
N GLU A 35 4.94 -19.12 4.31
CA GLU A 35 4.50 -19.68 3.02
C GLU A 35 3.75 -18.61 2.21
N SER A 36 2.80 -17.92 2.84
CA SER A 36 2.13 -16.76 2.24
C SER A 36 3.12 -15.70 1.78
N PHE A 37 4.12 -15.39 2.61
CA PHE A 37 5.14 -14.40 2.25
C PHE A 37 5.93 -14.80 0.99
N TRP A 38 6.47 -16.02 0.93
CA TRP A 38 7.30 -16.42 -0.20
C TRP A 38 6.50 -16.54 -1.50
N TRP A 39 5.29 -17.10 -1.46
CA TRP A 39 4.45 -17.19 -2.65
C TRP A 39 4.03 -15.82 -3.17
N THR A 40 3.65 -14.89 -2.29
CA THR A 40 3.35 -13.51 -2.68
C THR A 40 4.60 -12.79 -3.19
N TYR A 41 5.74 -12.96 -2.53
CA TYR A 41 7.01 -12.34 -2.93
C TYR A 41 7.45 -12.81 -4.31
N PHE A 42 7.49 -14.12 -4.57
CA PHE A 42 7.89 -14.65 -5.87
C PHE A 42 6.90 -14.27 -6.96
N GLY A 43 5.59 -14.30 -6.69
CA GLY A 43 4.58 -13.87 -7.66
C GLY A 43 4.74 -12.40 -8.04
N ALA A 44 4.89 -11.52 -7.06
CA ALA A 44 5.08 -10.09 -7.28
C ALA A 44 6.44 -9.76 -7.92
N PHE A 45 7.49 -10.45 -7.51
CA PHE A 45 8.84 -10.26 -8.05
C PHE A 45 8.92 -10.72 -9.51
N VAL A 46 8.48 -11.96 -9.81
CA VAL A 46 8.54 -12.50 -11.16
C VAL A 46 7.62 -11.71 -12.09
N GLY A 47 6.37 -11.42 -11.68
CA GLY A 47 5.44 -10.65 -12.49
C GLY A 47 5.92 -9.22 -12.74
N GLY A 48 6.36 -8.52 -11.69
CA GLY A 48 6.85 -7.15 -11.79
C GLY A 48 8.16 -7.05 -12.59
N ALA A 49 9.15 -7.88 -12.28
CA ALA A 49 10.43 -7.89 -12.99
C ALA A 49 10.26 -8.25 -14.46
N TRP A 50 9.42 -9.24 -14.77
CA TRP A 50 9.13 -9.63 -16.15
C TRP A 50 8.50 -8.49 -16.95
N MET A 51 7.47 -7.83 -16.42
CA MET A 51 6.82 -6.70 -17.10
C MET A 51 7.74 -5.49 -17.23
N MET A 52 8.55 -5.19 -16.22
CA MET A 52 9.54 -4.11 -16.29
C MET A 52 10.62 -4.40 -17.34
N LEU A 53 11.09 -5.65 -17.46
CA LEU A 53 12.04 -6.05 -18.50
C LEU A 53 11.47 -5.88 -19.90
N VAL A 54 10.23 -6.36 -20.13
CA VAL A 54 9.54 -6.20 -21.42
C VAL A 54 9.39 -4.71 -21.78
N GLY A 55 8.93 -3.88 -20.83
CA GLY A 55 8.80 -2.44 -21.03
C GLY A 55 10.14 -1.76 -21.33
N THR A 56 11.21 -2.17 -20.64
CA THR A 56 12.57 -1.63 -20.84
C THR A 56 13.10 -1.97 -22.23
N VAL A 57 12.92 -3.22 -22.69
CA VAL A 57 13.34 -3.65 -24.03
C VAL A 57 12.54 -2.92 -25.12
N ALA A 58 11.22 -2.79 -24.95
CA ALA A 58 10.38 -2.06 -25.89
C ALA A 58 10.78 -0.57 -25.98
N ALA A 59 11.01 0.08 -24.84
CA ALA A 59 11.45 1.47 -24.79
C ALA A 59 12.85 1.67 -25.40
N ALA A 60 13.77 0.72 -25.16
CA ALA A 60 15.11 0.76 -25.75
C ALA A 60 15.10 0.54 -27.28
N ALA A 61 14.18 -0.29 -27.79
CA ALA A 61 14.03 -0.54 -29.22
C ALA A 61 13.43 0.64 -29.98
N ALA A 62 12.56 1.43 -29.34
CA ALA A 62 11.91 2.59 -29.95
C ALA A 62 11.89 3.83 -29.03
N PRO A 63 13.05 4.47 -28.79
CA PRO A 63 13.20 5.52 -27.78
C PRO A 63 12.47 6.84 -28.10
N LYS A 64 11.90 6.99 -29.31
CA LYS A 64 11.14 8.18 -29.74
C LYS A 64 9.62 7.94 -29.72
N LEU A 65 9.17 6.71 -29.50
CA LEU A 65 7.76 6.38 -29.42
C LEU A 65 7.31 6.45 -27.96
N ASP A 66 6.05 6.84 -27.75
CA ASP A 66 5.40 6.68 -26.45
C ASP A 66 5.33 5.18 -26.07
N VAL A 67 5.27 4.87 -24.78
CA VAL A 67 5.38 3.50 -24.26
C VAL A 67 4.36 2.56 -24.91
N ALA A 68 3.13 3.00 -25.11
CA ALA A 68 2.09 2.22 -25.78
C ALA A 68 2.44 1.93 -27.25
N ALA A 69 2.93 2.93 -27.99
CA ALA A 69 3.34 2.80 -29.38
C ALA A 69 4.63 1.97 -29.52
N ALA A 70 5.56 2.08 -28.56
CA ALA A 70 6.75 1.26 -28.51
C ALA A 70 6.42 -0.23 -28.28
N MET A 71 5.44 -0.52 -27.41
CA MET A 71 4.95 -1.88 -27.20
C MET A 71 4.22 -2.44 -28.43
N GLU A 72 3.39 -1.64 -29.10
CA GLU A 72 2.74 -2.02 -30.36
C GLU A 72 3.79 -2.37 -31.42
N HIS A 73 4.78 -1.49 -31.60
CA HIS A 73 5.85 -1.68 -32.57
C HIS A 73 6.72 -2.91 -32.27
N ALA A 74 7.05 -3.14 -31.00
CA ALA A 74 7.80 -4.31 -30.57
C ALA A 74 7.02 -5.61 -30.80
N ALA A 75 5.71 -5.60 -30.58
CA ALA A 75 4.85 -6.76 -30.83
C ALA A 75 4.68 -7.04 -32.33
N ASP A 76 4.49 -6.00 -33.14
CA ASP A 76 4.39 -6.12 -34.60
C ASP A 76 5.71 -6.58 -35.25
N ALA A 77 6.85 -6.29 -34.62
CA ALA A 77 8.16 -6.79 -35.06
C ALA A 77 8.33 -8.31 -34.88
N VAL A 78 7.61 -8.92 -33.93
CA VAL A 78 7.62 -10.38 -33.73
C VAL A 78 6.63 -11.07 -34.68
N LEU A 79 5.42 -10.52 -34.80
CA LEU A 79 4.39 -11.03 -35.69
C LEU A 79 3.54 -9.87 -36.24
N PRO A 80 3.44 -9.69 -37.57
CA PRO A 80 2.67 -8.60 -38.15
C PRO A 80 1.21 -8.63 -37.68
N GLY A 81 0.74 -7.55 -37.03
CA GLY A 81 -0.63 -7.39 -36.55
C GLY A 81 -0.86 -7.81 -35.10
N LEU A 82 0.16 -8.35 -34.42
CA LEU A 82 0.09 -8.71 -33.00
C LEU A 82 -0.01 -7.47 -32.10
N GLY A 83 0.54 -6.34 -32.52
CA GLY A 83 0.50 -5.08 -31.76
C GLY A 83 -0.91 -4.62 -31.44
N ARG A 84 -1.82 -4.66 -32.42
CA ARG A 84 -3.24 -4.30 -32.19
C ARG A 84 -3.95 -5.26 -31.25
N VAL A 85 -3.70 -6.56 -31.39
CA VAL A 85 -4.28 -7.57 -30.50
C VAL A 85 -3.78 -7.38 -29.07
N LEU A 86 -2.48 -7.10 -28.91
CA LEU A 86 -1.86 -6.82 -27.62
C LEU A 86 -2.45 -5.55 -26.99
N LEU A 87 -2.61 -4.47 -27.76
CA LEU A 87 -3.20 -3.22 -27.27
C LEU A 87 -4.66 -3.40 -26.83
N VAL A 88 -5.47 -4.13 -27.61
CA VAL A 88 -6.86 -4.42 -27.23
C VAL A 88 -6.91 -5.30 -25.97
N GLY A 89 -6.05 -6.33 -25.89
CA GLY A 89 -5.94 -7.17 -24.69
C GLY A 89 -5.50 -6.38 -23.45
N ALA A 90 -4.52 -5.49 -23.61
CA ALA A 90 -4.04 -4.61 -22.55
C ALA A 90 -5.12 -3.62 -22.11
N LEU A 91 -5.93 -3.10 -23.04
CA LEU A 91 -7.08 -2.24 -22.71
C LEU A 91 -8.10 -2.98 -21.85
N LEU A 92 -8.45 -4.21 -22.19
CA LEU A 92 -9.37 -5.03 -21.40
C LEU A 92 -8.82 -5.27 -19.98
N GLY A 93 -7.54 -5.63 -19.87
CA GLY A 93 -6.86 -5.80 -18.59
C GLY A 93 -6.83 -4.51 -17.77
N LEU A 94 -6.54 -3.37 -18.41
CA LEU A 94 -6.55 -2.05 -17.78
C LEU A 94 -7.94 -1.69 -17.25
N VAL A 95 -9.00 -1.96 -18.02
CA VAL A 95 -10.39 -1.75 -17.57
C VAL A 95 -10.71 -2.62 -16.37
N THR A 96 -10.32 -3.89 -16.37
CA THR A 96 -10.55 -4.79 -15.24
C THR A 96 -9.85 -4.31 -13.96
N ILE A 97 -8.57 -3.96 -14.05
CA ILE A 97 -7.79 -3.46 -12.90
C ILE A 97 -8.33 -2.11 -12.42
N SER A 98 -8.69 -1.21 -13.34
CA SER A 98 -9.26 0.09 -12.99
C SER A 98 -10.60 -0.07 -12.26
N ALA A 99 -11.44 -0.99 -12.69
CA ALA A 99 -12.71 -1.28 -12.02
C ALA A 99 -12.51 -1.77 -10.58
N LEU A 100 -11.52 -2.64 -10.33
CA LEU A 100 -11.15 -3.09 -8.99
C LEU A 100 -10.67 -1.92 -8.11
N ASN A 101 -9.85 -1.03 -8.66
CA ASN A 101 -9.36 0.16 -7.94
C ASN A 101 -10.50 1.12 -7.58
N PHE A 102 -11.44 1.38 -8.49
CA PHE A 102 -12.62 2.19 -8.20
C PHE A 102 -13.52 1.55 -7.14
N TYR A 103 -13.67 0.23 -7.17
CA TYR A 103 -14.41 -0.50 -6.17
C TYR A 103 -13.77 -0.38 -4.77
N GLY A 104 -12.45 -0.55 -4.67
CA GLY A 104 -11.69 -0.37 -3.43
C GLY A 104 -11.76 1.06 -2.89
N ALA A 105 -11.63 2.06 -3.77
CA ALA A 105 -11.78 3.47 -3.40
C ALA A 105 -13.20 3.77 -2.86
N SER A 106 -14.23 3.20 -3.49
CA SER A 106 -15.62 3.33 -3.05
C SER A 106 -15.85 2.70 -1.67
N LEU A 107 -15.30 1.50 -1.41
CA LEU A 107 -15.38 0.86 -0.09
C LEU A 107 -14.69 1.71 0.98
N THR A 108 -13.49 2.22 0.68
CA THR A 108 -12.74 3.09 1.59
C THR A 108 -13.53 4.36 1.92
N LEU A 109 -14.15 5.00 0.91
CA LEU A 109 -14.97 6.19 1.10
C LEU A 109 -16.19 5.89 2.00
N LEU A 110 -16.83 4.73 1.82
CA LEU A 110 -17.92 4.28 2.67
C LEU A 110 -17.47 4.04 4.11
N SER A 111 -16.32 3.40 4.33
CA SER A 111 -15.75 3.18 5.66
C SER A 111 -15.37 4.48 6.36
N CYS A 112 -14.79 5.45 5.64
CA CYS A 112 -14.53 6.78 6.18
C CYS A 112 -15.83 7.49 6.57
N ALA A 113 -16.86 7.41 5.74
CA ALA A 113 -18.16 8.01 6.03
C ALA A 113 -18.85 7.34 7.23
N ASP A 114 -18.75 6.01 7.35
CA ASP A 114 -19.31 5.23 8.46
C ASP A 114 -18.64 5.57 9.81
N THR A 115 -17.34 5.90 9.77
CA THR A 115 -16.57 6.36 10.94
C THR A 115 -17.10 7.67 11.52
N VAL A 116 -17.61 8.57 10.67
CA VAL A 116 -18.16 9.87 11.10
C VAL A 116 -19.63 9.73 11.52
N LYS A 117 -20.41 8.96 10.77
CA LYS A 117 -21.82 8.71 11.08
C LYS A 117 -22.19 7.29 10.65
N PRO A 118 -22.80 6.47 11.52
CA PRO A 118 -23.16 5.10 11.17
C PRO A 118 -24.12 5.11 9.96
N LEU A 119 -23.70 4.46 8.88
CA LEU A 119 -24.38 4.44 7.61
C LEU A 119 -24.86 3.03 7.30
N ARG A 120 -26.17 2.89 7.10
CA ARG A 120 -26.70 1.70 6.43
C ARG A 120 -26.20 1.69 4.98
N CYS A 121 -25.42 0.69 4.61
CA CYS A 121 -24.93 0.45 3.26
C CYS A 121 -26.11 0.07 2.34
N THR A 122 -26.58 1.01 1.54
CA THR A 122 -27.61 0.80 0.51
C THR A 122 -26.97 0.82 -0.87
N ALA A 123 -27.54 0.11 -1.85
CA ALA A 123 -27.05 0.06 -3.24
C ALA A 123 -26.85 1.48 -3.84
N VAL A 124 -27.74 2.42 -3.53
CA VAL A 124 -27.65 3.82 -3.98
C VAL A 124 -26.38 4.50 -3.45
N LYS A 125 -26.01 4.28 -2.18
CA LYS A 125 -24.81 4.90 -1.59
C LYS A 125 -23.52 4.34 -2.18
N ARG A 126 -23.52 3.03 -2.50
CA ARG A 126 -22.41 2.38 -3.23
C ARG A 126 -22.26 2.93 -4.64
N LEU A 127 -23.36 3.17 -5.34
CA LEU A 127 -23.34 3.75 -6.67
C LEU A 127 -22.84 5.20 -6.63
N VAL A 128 -23.28 5.99 -5.64
CA VAL A 128 -22.83 7.37 -5.44
C VAL A 128 -21.34 7.43 -5.08
N SER A 129 -20.84 6.59 -4.17
CA SER A 129 -19.41 6.56 -3.83
C SER A 129 -18.55 6.14 -5.02
N LEU A 130 -19.03 5.18 -5.82
CA LEU A 130 -18.36 4.77 -7.06
C LEU A 130 -18.33 5.92 -8.07
N ALA A 131 -19.45 6.63 -8.26
CA ALA A 131 -19.53 7.77 -9.17
C ALA A 131 -18.60 8.92 -8.72
N VAL A 132 -18.56 9.22 -7.42
CA VAL A 132 -17.66 10.23 -6.86
C VAL A 132 -16.19 9.85 -7.07
N ALA A 133 -15.81 8.61 -6.74
CA ALA A 133 -14.45 8.11 -6.97
C ALA A 133 -14.08 8.15 -8.46
N PHE A 134 -15.00 7.76 -9.34
CA PHE A 134 -14.82 7.78 -10.79
C PHE A 134 -14.60 9.20 -11.32
N VAL A 135 -15.50 10.14 -10.99
CA VAL A 135 -15.41 11.53 -11.44
C VAL A 135 -14.16 12.21 -10.90
N ALA A 136 -13.84 12.02 -9.62
CA ALA A 136 -12.67 12.62 -8.99
C ALA A 136 -11.36 12.12 -9.65
N SER A 137 -11.18 10.80 -9.75
CA SER A 137 -9.98 10.24 -10.37
C SER A 137 -9.85 10.60 -11.84
N ASN A 138 -10.97 10.59 -12.59
CA ASN A 138 -10.93 10.94 -14.01
C ASN A 138 -10.67 12.43 -14.24
N ALA A 139 -11.19 13.31 -13.38
CA ALA A 139 -10.87 14.74 -13.42
C ALA A 139 -9.37 14.99 -13.13
N ILE A 140 -8.81 14.29 -12.14
CA ILE A 140 -7.36 14.36 -11.83
C ILE A 140 -6.53 13.83 -13.02
N ALA A 141 -6.94 12.70 -13.62
CA ALA A 141 -6.26 12.14 -14.78
C ALA A 141 -6.28 13.08 -15.99
N LEU A 142 -7.45 13.64 -16.33
CA LEU A 142 -7.62 14.56 -17.47
C LEU A 142 -6.84 15.87 -17.28
N SER A 143 -6.87 16.44 -16.07
CA SER A 143 -6.11 17.65 -15.74
C SER A 143 -4.59 17.44 -15.73
N SER A 144 -4.13 16.21 -15.52
CA SER A 144 -2.70 15.85 -15.48
C SER A 144 -2.13 15.40 -16.83
N SER A 145 -2.93 15.40 -17.91
CA SER A 145 -2.58 14.84 -19.21
C SER A 145 -1.39 15.51 -19.93
N SER A 146 -1.10 16.79 -19.64
CA SER A 146 -0.03 17.54 -20.34
C SER A 146 1.39 17.25 -19.83
N ASN A 147 1.55 16.66 -18.63
CA ASN A 147 2.83 16.27 -18.02
C ASN A 147 2.64 15.05 -17.11
N PHE A 148 1.94 14.02 -17.61
CA PHE A 148 1.50 12.89 -16.82
C PHE A 148 2.65 12.18 -16.10
N VAL A 149 3.76 11.90 -16.79
CA VAL A 149 4.89 11.15 -16.23
C VAL A 149 5.51 11.88 -15.03
N ASN A 150 5.85 13.17 -15.16
CA ASN A 150 6.45 13.94 -14.06
C ASN A 150 5.49 14.09 -12.87
N ARG A 151 4.19 14.33 -13.13
CA ARG A 151 3.18 14.43 -12.06
C ARG A 151 2.93 13.10 -11.38
N PHE A 152 3.02 12.00 -12.13
CA PHE A 152 2.88 10.65 -11.61
C PHE A 152 4.08 10.28 -10.72
N GLU A 153 5.31 10.62 -11.13
CA GLU A 153 6.50 10.45 -10.29
C GLU A 153 6.40 11.24 -8.98
N ASP A 154 5.97 12.51 -9.04
CA ASP A 154 5.76 13.33 -7.84
C ASP A 154 4.67 12.73 -6.92
N LEU A 155 3.57 12.23 -7.50
CA LEU A 155 2.52 11.56 -6.74
C LEU A 155 3.05 10.30 -6.06
N LEU A 156 3.77 9.45 -6.80
CA LEU A 156 4.39 8.24 -6.24
C LEU A 156 5.37 8.58 -5.12
N ALA A 157 6.16 9.64 -5.26
CA ALA A 157 7.07 10.10 -4.22
C ALA A 157 6.32 10.51 -2.94
N VAL A 158 5.24 11.29 -3.08
CA VAL A 158 4.40 11.68 -1.93
C VAL A 158 3.76 10.46 -1.26
N LEU A 159 3.21 9.53 -2.05
CA LEU A 159 2.65 8.28 -1.51
C LEU A 159 3.73 7.48 -0.79
N LEU A 160 4.93 7.36 -1.36
CA LEU A 160 6.06 6.69 -0.73
C LEU A 160 6.36 7.30 0.64
N TYR A 161 6.43 8.63 0.73
CA TYR A 161 6.74 9.31 1.98
C TYR A 161 5.66 9.10 3.05
N LEU A 162 4.39 9.02 2.66
CA LEU A 162 3.29 8.77 3.58
C LEU A 162 3.19 7.29 3.99
N PHE A 163 3.44 6.35 3.09
CA PHE A 163 3.37 4.93 3.37
C PHE A 163 4.58 4.38 4.11
N THR A 164 5.77 4.94 3.89
CA THR A 164 7.01 4.50 4.56
C THR A 164 6.86 4.38 6.09
N PRO A 165 6.51 5.45 6.84
CA PRO A 165 6.37 5.36 8.29
C PRO A 165 5.19 4.48 8.70
N TRP A 166 4.10 4.46 7.91
CA TRP A 166 2.95 3.58 8.16
C TRP A 166 3.34 2.10 8.08
N THR A 167 4.06 1.69 7.02
CA THR A 167 4.54 0.32 6.85
C THR A 167 5.51 -0.08 7.95
N ALA A 168 6.44 0.81 8.34
CA ALA A 168 7.36 0.56 9.44
C ALA A 168 6.62 0.21 10.74
N ILE A 169 5.64 1.04 11.11
CA ILE A 169 4.87 0.88 12.34
C ILE A 169 4.07 -0.42 12.32
N ASN A 170 3.35 -0.69 11.23
CA ASN A 170 2.56 -1.93 11.11
C ASN A 170 3.45 -3.17 11.16
N LEU A 171 4.61 -3.15 10.49
CA LEU A 171 5.51 -4.29 10.47
C LEU A 171 6.11 -4.56 11.85
N VAL A 172 6.56 -3.51 12.54
CA VAL A 172 7.11 -3.62 13.90
C VAL A 172 6.04 -4.06 14.88
N ASP A 173 4.84 -3.51 14.80
CA ASP A 173 3.73 -3.90 15.66
C ASP A 173 3.38 -5.38 15.48
N PHE A 174 3.22 -5.81 14.23
CA PHE A 174 2.81 -7.15 13.89
C PHE A 174 3.88 -8.20 14.23
N TYR A 175 5.15 -7.97 13.86
CA TYR A 175 6.20 -8.98 14.00
C TYR A 175 6.98 -8.92 15.30
N LEU A 176 7.20 -7.73 15.87
CA LEU A 176 8.07 -7.56 17.05
C LEU A 176 7.28 -7.34 18.34
N VAL A 177 6.26 -6.47 18.31
CA VAL A 177 5.53 -6.05 19.52
C VAL A 177 4.43 -7.05 19.89
N ARG A 178 3.41 -7.18 19.04
CA ARG A 178 2.21 -8.00 19.30
C ARG A 178 2.32 -9.42 18.74
N LYS A 179 3.27 -9.68 17.84
CA LYS A 179 3.57 -11.01 17.28
C LYS A 179 2.31 -11.71 16.72
N GLY A 180 1.44 -10.95 16.05
CA GLY A 180 0.17 -11.45 15.51
C GLY A 180 -0.98 -11.64 16.50
N HIS A 181 -0.80 -11.35 17.79
CA HIS A 181 -1.87 -11.49 18.79
C HIS A 181 -2.70 -10.21 18.88
N TYR A 182 -3.84 -10.20 18.20
CA TYR A 182 -4.80 -9.10 18.19
C TYR A 182 -6.17 -9.59 18.65
N SER A 183 -6.91 -8.76 19.39
CA SER A 183 -8.31 -9.05 19.69
C SER A 183 -9.22 -8.42 18.65
N ILE A 184 -10.05 -9.25 18.01
CA ILE A 184 -10.98 -8.78 16.98
C ILE A 184 -12.07 -7.92 17.62
N ARG A 185 -12.62 -8.33 18.77
CA ARG A 185 -13.71 -7.60 19.43
C ARG A 185 -13.27 -6.25 19.95
N GLU A 186 -12.06 -6.18 20.49
CA GLU A 186 -11.53 -4.94 21.03
C GLU A 186 -11.16 -3.92 19.93
N ILE A 187 -10.86 -4.36 18.70
CA ILE A 187 -10.67 -3.45 17.55
C ILE A 187 -11.97 -2.67 17.26
N PHE A 188 -13.13 -3.30 17.44
CA PHE A 188 -14.43 -2.64 17.25
C PHE A 188 -14.94 -1.91 18.50
N ASN A 189 -14.22 -1.98 19.63
CA ASN A 189 -14.61 -1.33 20.88
C ASN A 189 -13.92 0.04 21.02
N PRO A 190 -14.63 1.18 20.88
CA PRO A 190 -14.02 2.50 20.99
C PRO A 190 -13.41 2.79 22.36
N GLY A 191 -13.88 2.12 23.41
CA GLY A 191 -13.34 2.20 24.78
C GLY A 191 -12.43 1.03 25.15
N GLY A 192 -12.10 0.18 24.17
CA GLY A 192 -11.31 -1.04 24.39
C GLY A 192 -9.82 -0.78 24.58
N MET A 193 -9.05 -1.87 24.68
CA MET A 193 -7.60 -1.88 24.93
C MET A 193 -6.79 -1.03 23.93
N TYR A 194 -7.29 -0.85 22.71
CA TYR A 194 -6.63 -0.07 21.66
C TYR A 194 -6.97 1.44 21.72
N GLY A 195 -8.05 1.81 22.42
CA GLY A 195 -8.58 3.17 22.50
C GLY A 195 -9.03 3.72 21.14
N ARG A 196 -9.61 4.93 21.15
CA ARG A 196 -10.05 5.62 19.91
C ARG A 196 -8.87 6.15 19.08
N TRP A 197 -7.79 6.52 19.76
CA TRP A 197 -6.60 7.12 19.16
C TRP A 197 -5.37 6.44 19.74
N ASN A 198 -4.68 5.64 18.92
CA ASN A 198 -3.43 5.04 19.33
C ASN A 198 -2.31 6.09 19.27
N TRP A 199 -2.18 6.88 20.34
CA TRP A 199 -1.17 7.95 20.44
C TRP A 199 0.25 7.44 20.16
N ARG A 200 0.53 6.15 20.46
CA ARG A 200 1.84 5.53 20.22
C ARG A 200 2.15 5.41 18.74
N GLY A 201 1.20 4.90 17.97
CA GLY A 201 1.28 4.83 16.51
C GLY A 201 1.33 6.22 15.87
N LEU A 202 0.46 7.13 16.30
CA LEU A 202 0.44 8.51 15.78
C LEU A 202 1.76 9.25 16.04
N THR A 203 2.34 9.10 17.23
CA THR A 203 3.61 9.76 17.57
C THR A 203 4.74 9.20 16.72
N ALA A 204 4.84 7.87 16.57
CA ALA A 204 5.85 7.25 15.70
C ALA A 204 5.69 7.67 14.24
N TYR A 205 4.45 7.81 13.77
CA TYR A 205 4.14 8.24 12.41
C TYR A 205 4.57 9.69 12.17
N LEU A 206 4.16 10.61 13.06
CA LEU A 206 4.49 12.03 12.94
C LEU A 206 5.99 12.28 13.07
N VAL A 207 6.66 11.61 14.01
CA VAL A 207 8.12 11.74 14.18
C VAL A 207 8.86 11.15 12.98
N GLY A 208 8.46 9.95 12.53
CA GLY A 208 9.03 9.33 11.34
C GLY A 208 8.89 10.23 10.11
N PHE A 209 7.69 10.75 9.87
CA PHE A 209 7.42 11.65 8.76
C PHE A 209 8.21 12.96 8.87
N ALA A 210 8.24 13.60 10.05
CA ALA A 210 8.97 14.85 10.27
C ALA A 210 10.48 14.70 10.02
N VAL A 211 11.07 13.58 10.44
CA VAL A 211 12.49 13.28 10.22
C VAL A 211 12.79 12.99 8.74
N MET A 212 11.81 12.54 7.95
CA MET A 212 11.99 12.33 6.51
C MET A 212 11.98 13.64 5.71
N ILE A 213 11.32 14.70 6.18
CA ILE A 213 11.18 15.98 5.44
C ILE A 213 12.50 16.50 4.88
N PRO A 214 13.62 16.56 5.65
CA PRO A 214 14.89 17.06 5.13
C PRO A 214 15.53 16.20 4.03
N PHE A 215 15.08 14.96 3.88
CA PHE A 215 15.61 13.94 2.94
C PHE A 215 14.71 13.76 1.70
N PHE A 216 13.57 14.45 1.62
CA PHE A 216 12.70 14.40 0.45
C PHE A 216 13.43 14.93 -0.79
N SER A 217 13.24 14.23 -1.91
CA SER A 217 13.72 14.65 -3.21
C SER A 217 12.65 14.34 -4.26
N SER A 218 11.73 15.29 -4.46
CA SER A 218 10.73 15.26 -5.52
C SER A 218 10.76 16.55 -6.34
N GLY A 219 10.02 16.59 -7.45
CA GLY A 219 9.86 17.79 -8.27
C GLY A 219 9.12 18.92 -7.53
N LEU A 220 8.32 18.58 -6.52
CA LEU A 220 7.61 19.53 -5.66
C LEU A 220 8.47 20.11 -4.55
N TYR A 221 9.36 19.31 -3.96
CA TYR A 221 10.17 19.73 -2.82
C TYR A 221 11.47 18.93 -2.73
N THR A 222 12.59 19.64 -2.61
CA THR A 222 13.91 19.06 -2.33
C THR A 222 14.42 19.57 -1.00
N GLY A 223 14.57 18.68 -0.03
CA GLY A 223 15.08 18.99 1.29
C GLY A 223 16.56 19.40 1.30
N PRO A 224 17.03 20.10 2.34
CA PRO A 224 18.40 20.59 2.43
C PRO A 224 19.44 19.46 2.40
N ILE A 225 19.15 18.31 3.01
CA ILE A 225 20.06 17.16 3.02
C ILE A 225 20.03 16.45 1.67
N ALA A 226 18.85 16.27 1.07
CA ALA A 226 18.73 15.74 -0.29
C ALA A 226 19.49 16.60 -1.32
N ARG A 227 19.44 17.93 -1.19
CA ARG A 227 20.20 18.86 -2.04
C ARG A 227 21.71 18.70 -1.85
N ALA A 228 22.18 18.52 -0.61
CA ALA A 228 23.60 18.27 -0.32
C ALA A 228 24.10 16.93 -0.89
N LEU A 229 23.20 15.96 -1.06
CA LEU A 229 23.48 14.63 -1.63
C LEU A 229 23.27 14.56 -3.15
N GLY A 230 23.16 15.71 -3.82
CA GLY A 230 23.01 15.76 -5.28
C GLY A 230 21.61 15.38 -5.78
N GLY A 231 20.57 15.53 -4.96
CA GLY A 231 19.18 15.22 -5.31
C GLY A 231 18.81 13.74 -5.14
N ALA A 232 19.63 12.96 -4.42
CA ALA A 232 19.27 11.59 -4.08
C ALA A 232 18.14 11.57 -3.04
N ASP A 233 17.04 10.88 -3.36
CA ASP A 233 15.99 10.56 -2.38
C ASP A 233 16.50 9.45 -1.45
N ILE A 234 16.62 9.74 -0.16
CA ILE A 234 17.02 8.76 0.88
C ILE A 234 15.95 8.72 1.99
N ALA A 235 14.81 9.37 1.78
CA ALA A 235 13.79 9.52 2.80
C ALA A 235 13.29 8.17 3.31
N MET A 236 13.08 7.19 2.41
CA MET A 236 12.62 5.85 2.82
C MET A 236 13.63 5.13 3.73
N LEU A 237 14.92 5.22 3.42
CA LEU A 237 16.00 4.55 4.18
C LEU A 237 16.16 5.12 5.59
N VAL A 238 15.82 6.40 5.79
CA VAL A 238 15.82 7.05 7.12
C VAL A 238 14.48 6.86 7.83
N GLY A 239 13.37 7.01 7.10
CA GLY A 239 12.02 6.95 7.64
C GLY A 239 11.65 5.61 8.24
N LEU A 240 11.99 4.51 7.57
CA LEU A 240 11.76 3.15 8.06
C LEU A 240 12.36 2.90 9.46
N PRO A 241 13.69 3.03 9.66
CA PRO A 241 14.31 2.75 10.95
C PRO A 241 13.89 3.76 12.03
N VAL A 242 13.67 5.03 11.68
CA VAL A 242 13.24 6.05 12.65
C VAL A 242 11.83 5.77 13.15
N ALA A 243 10.87 5.55 12.24
CA ALA A 243 9.49 5.23 12.63
C ALA A 243 9.43 3.91 13.42
N ALA A 244 10.19 2.89 12.99
CA ALA A 244 10.31 1.61 13.69
C ALA A 244 10.89 1.78 15.11
N GLY A 245 12.00 2.52 15.24
CA GLY A 245 12.68 2.75 16.51
C GLY A 245 11.82 3.54 17.49
N VAL A 246 11.18 4.62 17.04
CA VAL A 246 10.27 5.42 17.87
C VAL A 246 9.08 4.59 18.31
N TYR A 247 8.49 3.79 17.41
CA TYR A 247 7.38 2.91 17.79
C TYR A 247 7.79 1.89 18.85
N LEU A 248 8.95 1.23 18.68
CA LEU A 248 9.48 0.31 19.69
C LEU A 248 9.70 0.98 21.05
N LEU A 249 10.28 2.18 21.06
CA LEU A 249 10.51 2.93 22.30
C LEU A 249 9.22 3.27 23.02
N VAL A 250 8.21 3.74 22.27
CA VAL A 250 6.93 4.13 22.86
C VAL A 250 6.12 2.90 23.31
N CYS A 251 6.21 1.79 22.58
CA CYS A 251 5.56 0.52 22.91
C CYS A 251 6.20 -0.23 24.09
N ARG A 252 7.39 0.15 24.56
CA ARG A 252 7.96 -0.39 25.82
C ARG A 252 7.08 -0.10 27.04
N SER A 253 6.21 0.90 26.97
CA SER A 253 5.23 1.20 28.02
C SER A 253 4.02 0.25 28.03
N ILE A 254 3.93 -0.70 27.10
CA ILE A 254 2.82 -1.65 27.00
C ILE A 254 3.12 -2.88 27.84
N ASP A 255 2.19 -3.24 28.72
CA ASP A 255 2.17 -4.57 29.29
C ASP A 255 1.54 -5.56 28.30
N LEU A 256 2.41 -6.17 27.49
CA LEU A 256 2.00 -7.13 26.46
C LEU A 256 1.34 -8.39 27.05
N LYS A 257 1.66 -8.74 28.30
CA LYS A 257 1.05 -9.90 28.97
C LYS A 257 -0.38 -9.59 29.36
N LEU A 258 -0.62 -8.41 29.92
CA LEU A 258 -1.96 -7.94 30.24
C LEU A 258 -2.81 -7.77 28.98
N ASP A 259 -2.26 -7.19 27.91
CA ASP A 259 -2.93 -7.06 26.61
C ASP A 259 -3.31 -8.43 26.03
N ALA A 260 -2.42 -9.42 26.10
CA ALA A 260 -2.71 -10.78 25.62
C ALA A 260 -3.81 -11.46 26.45
N GLN A 261 -3.82 -11.27 27.78
CA GLN A 261 -4.87 -11.79 28.66
C GLN A 261 -6.23 -11.13 28.38
N ARG A 262 -6.25 -9.81 28.21
CA ARG A 262 -7.47 -9.07 27.83
C ARG A 262 -7.98 -9.50 26.47
N ALA A 263 -7.09 -9.67 25.50
CA ALA A 263 -7.45 -10.15 24.18
C ALA A 263 -8.07 -11.55 24.24
N ALA A 264 -7.42 -12.49 24.94
CA ALA A 264 -7.95 -13.84 25.12
C ALA A 264 -9.30 -13.86 25.83
N ALA A 265 -9.50 -12.99 26.83
CA ALA A 265 -10.77 -12.87 27.56
C ALA A 265 -11.89 -12.22 26.72
N ALA A 266 -11.58 -11.20 25.91
CA ALA A 266 -12.55 -10.51 25.07
C ALA A 266 -13.03 -11.40 23.92
N ASP A 267 -12.13 -12.20 23.35
CA ASP A 267 -12.36 -13.00 22.14
C ASP A 267 -12.93 -14.41 22.41
N VAL A 268 -13.27 -14.73 23.66
CA VAL A 268 -13.92 -15.99 24.03
C VAL A 268 -15.23 -16.17 23.24
N GLY A 269 -15.35 -17.29 22.54
CA GLY A 269 -16.57 -17.65 21.81
C GLY A 269 -16.79 -16.88 20.50
N LEU A 270 -15.76 -16.22 19.96
CA LEU A 270 -15.80 -15.71 18.57
C LEU A 270 -15.91 -16.83 17.54
N GLU A 271 -15.48 -18.03 17.90
CA GLU A 271 -15.38 -19.17 17.01
C GLU A 271 -16.13 -20.37 17.59
N PRO A 272 -17.14 -20.91 16.88
CA PRO A 272 -17.71 -22.19 17.26
C PRO A 272 -16.66 -23.28 17.04
N GLY A 273 -16.01 -23.74 18.13
CA GLY A 273 -15.12 -24.91 18.12
C GLY A 273 -13.66 -24.71 18.53
N ALA A 274 -13.23 -23.50 18.90
CA ALA A 274 -11.88 -23.32 19.45
C ALA A 274 -11.79 -23.94 20.87
N PRO A 275 -10.81 -24.82 21.17
CA PRO A 275 -10.67 -25.38 22.50
C PRO A 275 -10.44 -24.26 23.51
N SER A 276 -11.23 -24.27 24.59
CA SER A 276 -11.11 -23.30 25.68
C SER A 276 -9.71 -23.35 26.26
N ALA A 277 -9.06 -22.18 26.35
CA ALA A 277 -7.73 -22.01 26.94
C ALA A 277 -7.72 -22.21 28.49
N GLN A 278 -8.55 -23.11 29.01
CA GLN A 278 -8.65 -23.44 30.43
C GLN A 278 -8.07 -24.81 30.79
N THR A 279 -7.39 -25.49 29.85
CA THR A 279 -6.63 -26.72 30.15
C THR A 279 -5.21 -26.65 29.60
N ALA A 280 -4.34 -25.93 30.31
CA ALA A 280 -2.89 -26.14 30.35
C ALA A 280 -2.35 -25.60 31.68
#